data_AF-A0A938M2P5-F1
#
_entry.id   AF-A0A938M2P5-F1
#
_cell.length_a   1.000
_cell.length_b   1.000
_cell.length_c   1.000
_cell.angle_alpha   90.00
_cell.angle_beta   90.00
_cell.angle_gamma   90.00
#
_symmetry.space_group_name_H-M   'P 1'
#
loop_
_entity.id
_entity.type
_entity.pdbx_description
1 polymer ?
#
loop_
_entity_poly.entity_id
_entity_poly.type
_entity_poly.pdbx_seq_one_letter_code
_entity_poly.pdbx_strand_id
1 'polypeptide(L)' 'FNNAYRDGLTAKGMVLSGLSPSGELVEIVELRDHPWFVGVQFHPEFKSKPTRPHPLFKAFIEAALRQP' A
#
# COMPACT_ATOMS: atom_id res chain seq x y z
N PHE A 1 -6.46 1.64 -10.93
CA PHE A 1 -5.20 2.18 -11.50
C PHE A 1 -5.28 2.15 -13.03
N ASN A 2 -4.84 3.20 -13.73
CA ASN A 2 -4.76 3.20 -15.20
C ASN A 2 -3.28 3.12 -15.61
N ASN A 3 -2.91 2.06 -16.34
CA ASN A 3 -1.52 1.80 -16.74
C ASN A 3 -0.92 2.89 -17.65
N ALA A 4 -1.73 3.68 -18.35
CA ALA A 4 -1.25 4.83 -19.13
C ALA A 4 -0.52 5.87 -18.26
N TYR A 5 -0.79 5.92 -16.95
CA TYR A 5 -0.16 6.85 -16.01
C TYR A 5 0.99 6.21 -15.22
N ARG A 6 1.31 4.94 -15.47
CA ARG A 6 2.29 4.16 -14.69
C ARG A 6 3.63 4.89 -14.59
N ASP A 7 4.21 5.23 -15.73
CA ASP A 7 5.55 5.83 -15.78
C ASP A 7 5.58 7.22 -15.17
N GLY A 8 4.52 8.01 -15.37
CA GLY A 8 4.42 9.34 -14.77
C GLY A 8 4.34 9.29 -13.24
N LEU A 9 3.56 8.36 -12.70
CA LEU A 9 3.41 8.19 -11.25
C LEU A 9 4.69 7.63 -10.62
N THR A 10 5.33 6.63 -11.25
CA THR A 10 6.56 6.03 -10.73
C THR A 10 7.75 6.98 -10.79
N ALA A 11 7.87 7.78 -11.87
CA ALA A 11 8.87 8.84 -11.98
C ALA A 11 8.73 9.92 -10.90
N LYS A 12 7.54 10.08 -10.31
CA LYS A 12 7.27 11.01 -9.20
C LYS A 12 7.33 10.36 -7.82
N GLY A 13 7.85 9.13 -7.72
CA GLY A 13 8.16 8.47 -6.45
C GLY A 13 7.12 7.46 -5.96
N MET A 14 6.02 7.24 -6.70
CA MET A 14 5.09 6.15 -6.40
C MET A 14 5.76 4.80 -6.69
N VAL A 15 5.72 3.88 -5.73
CA VAL A 15 6.25 2.52 -5.87
C VAL A 15 5.07 1.58 -6.08
N LEU A 16 5.12 0.75 -7.13
CA LEU A 16 4.13 -0.31 -7.36
C LEU A 16 4.59 -1.59 -6.67
N SER A 17 4.36 -1.71 -5.36
CA SER A 17 4.90 -2.78 -4.53
C SER A 17 4.11 -4.10 -4.60
N GLY A 18 2.91 -4.06 -5.18
CA GLY A 18 2.10 -5.27 -5.41
C GLY A 18 1.41 -5.20 -6.75
N LEU A 19 1.62 -6.24 -7.56
CA LEU A 19 0.98 -6.44 -8.86
C LEU A 19 0.21 -7.77 -8.85
N SER A 20 -0.80 -7.89 -9.70
CA SER A 20 -1.38 -9.20 -10.02
C SER A 20 -0.32 -10.15 -10.58
N PRO A 21 -0.56 -11.47 -10.58
CA PRO A 21 0.38 -12.43 -11.18
C PRO A 21 0.74 -12.14 -12.64
N SER A 22 -0.17 -11.51 -13.39
CA SER A 22 0.08 -11.06 -14.78
C SER A 22 0.90 -9.78 -14.88
N GLY A 23 1.07 -9.02 -13.79
CA GLY A 23 1.76 -7.73 -13.77
C GLY A 23 0.92 -6.53 -14.22
N GLU A 24 -0.26 -6.77 -14.79
CA GLU A 24 -1.09 -5.73 -15.40
C GLU A 24 -1.86 -4.90 -14.38
N LEU A 25 -2.38 -5.53 -13.31
CA LEU A 25 -3.13 -4.85 -12.28
C LEU A 25 -2.19 -4.44 -11.15
N VAL A 26 -2.30 -3.18 -10.74
CA VAL A 26 -1.62 -2.67 -9.55
C VAL A 26 -2.54 -2.91 -8.36
N GLU A 27 -2.08 -3.73 -7.42
CA GLU A 27 -2.81 -4.14 -6.22
C GLU A 27 -2.35 -3.37 -4.98
N ILE A 28 -1.08 -2.97 -4.93
CA ILE A 28 -0.47 -2.26 -3.79
C ILE A 28 0.44 -1.15 -4.31
N VAL A 29 0.31 0.04 -3.72
CA VAL A 29 1.19 1.19 -3.96
C VAL A 29 1.77 1.73 -2.67
N GLU A 30 2.99 2.26 -2.74
CA GLU A 30 3.70 2.92 -1.64
C GLU A 30 4.30 4.26 -2.11
N LEU A 31 4.65 5.14 -1.17
CA LEU A 31 5.35 6.39 -1.46
C LEU A 31 6.68 6.44 -0.71
N ARG A 32 7.79 6.49 -1.45
CA ARG A 32 9.15 6.31 -0.91
C ARG A 32 9.52 7.30 0.18
N ASP A 33 9.14 8.57 0.01
CA ASP A 33 9.56 9.67 0.90
C ASP A 33 8.49 10.02 1.94
N HIS A 34 7.60 9.07 2.25
CA HIS A 34 6.59 9.22 3.29
C HIS A 34 6.78 8.16 4.38
N PRO A 35 6.77 8.53 5.67
CA PRO A 35 7.09 7.62 6.78
C PRO A 35 6.19 6.39 6.86
N TRP A 36 4.94 6.51 6.42
CA TRP A 36 4.06 5.38 6.15
C TRP A 36 3.01 5.80 5.12
N PHE A 37 3.08 5.28 3.90
CA PHE A 37 2.06 5.47 2.88
C PHE A 37 1.89 4.16 2.13
N VAL A 38 0.76 3.48 2.34
CA VAL A 38 0.42 2.24 1.66
C VAL A 38 -1.03 2.31 1.21
N GLY A 39 -1.27 2.10 -0.08
CA GLY A 39 -2.60 1.95 -0.67
C GLY A 39 -2.79 0.55 -1.22
N VAL A 40 -3.96 -0.06 -0.98
CA VAL A 40 -4.31 -1.39 -1.49
C VAL A 40 -5.66 -1.35 -2.22
N GLN A 41 -5.80 -2.14 -3.29
CA GLN A 41 -7.06 -2.29 -4.01
C GLN A 41 -8.02 -3.32 -3.38
N PHE A 42 -7.47 -4.27 -2.63
CA PHE A 42 -8.26 -5.28 -1.91
C PHE A 42 -8.71 -4.78 -0.53
N HIS A 43 -9.56 -5.57 0.13
CA HIS A 43 -10.16 -5.27 1.43
C HIS A 43 -9.49 -6.05 2.58
N PRO A 44 -8.37 -5.56 3.17
CA PRO A 44 -7.68 -6.24 4.27
C PRO A 44 -8.52 -6.34 5.56
N GLU A 45 -9.53 -5.47 5.71
CA GLU A 45 -10.42 -5.40 6.86
C GLU A 45 -11.19 -6.70 7.09
N PHE A 46 -11.63 -7.37 6.03
CA PHE A 46 -12.37 -8.62 6.14
C PHE A 46 -11.50 -9.77 6.70
N LYS A 47 -10.18 -9.66 6.58
CA LYS A 47 -9.21 -10.63 7.12
C LYS A 47 -8.65 -10.25 8.49
N SER A 48 -8.96 -9.05 9.00
CA SER A 48 -8.54 -8.60 10.33
C SER A 48 -9.41 -9.22 11.43
N LYS A 49 -8.82 -9.59 12.57
CA LYS A 49 -9.52 -10.12 13.75
C LYS A 49 -9.01 -9.45 15.04
N PRO A 50 -9.81 -9.33 16.10
CA PRO A 50 -9.38 -8.69 17.35
C PRO A 50 -8.10 -9.29 17.95
N THR A 51 -7.94 -10.61 17.91
CA THR A 51 -6.75 -11.32 18.43
C THR A 51 -5.63 -11.46 17.40
N ARG A 52 -5.88 -11.09 16.14
CA ARG A 52 -4.92 -11.20 15.03
C ARG A 52 -5.20 -10.08 14.02
N PRO A 53 -4.80 -8.83 14.32
CA PRO A 53 -5.02 -7.71 13.43
C PRO A 53 -4.29 -7.94 12.11
N HIS A 54 -4.87 -7.48 11.00
CA HIS A 54 -4.19 -7.54 9.72
C HIS A 54 -2.89 -6.71 9.76
N PRO A 55 -1.78 -7.19 9.17
CA PRO A 55 -0.49 -6.51 9.24
C PRO A 55 -0.51 -5.05 8.82
N LEU A 56 -1.27 -4.70 7.77
CA LEU A 56 -1.40 -3.31 7.29
C LEU A 56 -1.95 -2.37 8.35
N PHE A 57 -3.02 -2.74 9.08
CA PHE A 57 -3.57 -1.89 10.14
C PHE A 57 -2.65 -1.79 11.34
N LYS A 58 -2.04 -2.92 11.74
CA LYS A 58 -1.05 -2.93 12.83
C LYS A 58 0.11 -2.00 12.52
N ALA A 59 0.72 -2.13 11.34
CA ALA A 59 1.84 -1.30 10.91
C ALA A 59 1.46 0.18 10.75
N PHE A 60 0.24 0.48 10.26
CA PHE A 60 -0.27 1.85 10.18
C PHE A 60 -0.30 2.52 11.56
N ILE A 61 -0.88 1.86 12.55
CA ILE A 61 -0.96 2.39 13.92
C ILE A 61 0.44 2.51 14.55
N GLU A 62 1.30 1.51 14.38
CA GLU A 62 2.69 1.58 14.85
C GLU A 62 3.48 2.73 14.21
N ALA A 63 3.21 3.07 12.95
CA ALA A 63 3.83 4.21 12.31
C ALA A 63 3.25 5.53 12.81
N ALA A 64 1.93 5.62 13.00
CA ALA A 64 1.27 6.79 13.56
C ALA A 64 1.78 7.11 14.98
N LEU A 65 1.99 6.09 15.82
CA LEU A 65 2.54 6.24 17.16
C LEU A 65 4.02 6.68 17.19
N ARG A 66 4.76 6.47 16.10
CA ARG A 66 6.16 6.88 15.97
C ARG A 66 6.32 8.28 15.39
N GLN A 67 5.26 8.86 14.85
CA GLN A 67 5.33 10.24 14.38
C GLN A 67 5.41 11.18 15.59
N PRO A 68 6.35 12.14 15.59
CA PRO A 68 6.48 13.13 16.64
C PRO A 68 5.32 14.12 16.67
#